data_AF-A0A0N0RFF0-F1
#
_entry.id   AF-A0A0N0RFF0-F1
#
_cell.length_a   1.000
_cell.length_b   1.000
_cell.length_c   1.000
_cell.angle_alpha   90.00
_cell.angle_beta   90.00
_cell.angle_gamma   90.00
#
_symmetry.space_group_name_H-M   'P 1'
#
loop_
_entity.id
_entity.type
_entity.pdbx_description
1 polymer ?
#
loop_
_entity_poly.entity_id
_entity_poly.type
_entity_poly.pdbx_seq_one_letter_code
_entity_poly.pdbx_strand_id
1 'polypeptide(L)'
;MAYTVIACDMFHFADDPDHEIEIPGFLTKEAAIEYARRRVRRSVEELRKPGQTAEELRNLWYTFGEDCRVVGPEGVIYRASVELDDFIRHPATPEACDYLALYESLLPEDFALTCEWAAGAMPPPHHYEYRIALHPYEPPPDTDEALPPRLHGEITFWPDYPGADVPVWQETFFVGTPASLRVYALLAEGGFLAEGTHPEAGATPVGGETVSLDVTAQGRTWHIRSTHLPPEQRAFLLEVVMPAVRQMVPTAVWERLEARRRAYHEGREAE
;
A
#
# COMPACT_ATOMS: atom_id res chain seq x y z
N MET A 1 -7.29 -13.23 -0.67
CA MET A 1 -6.05 -12.74 -1.31
C MET A 1 -6.37 -11.79 -2.42
N ALA A 2 -5.94 -10.54 -2.24
CA ALA A 2 -5.85 -9.57 -3.32
C ALA A 2 -4.91 -10.06 -4.43
N TYR A 3 -5.06 -9.48 -5.62
CA TYR A 3 -4.21 -9.74 -6.77
C TYR A 3 -3.05 -8.75 -6.81
N THR A 4 -1.92 -9.21 -7.31
CA THR A 4 -0.71 -8.40 -7.52
C THR A 4 -0.30 -8.52 -8.97
N VAL A 5 0.03 -7.39 -9.60
CA VAL A 5 0.70 -7.39 -10.90
C VAL A 5 2.20 -7.36 -10.64
N ILE A 6 2.95 -8.21 -11.35
CA ILE A 6 4.40 -8.15 -11.39
C ILE A 6 4.78 -7.65 -12.77
N ALA A 7 5.44 -6.50 -12.83
CA ALA A 7 6.02 -5.96 -14.05
C ALA A 7 7.48 -6.38 -14.14
N CYS A 8 7.89 -6.90 -15.29
CA CYS A 8 9.24 -7.37 -15.56
C CYS A 8 9.83 -6.60 -16.74
N ASP A 9 10.98 -5.97 -16.53
CA ASP A 9 11.77 -5.39 -17.62
C ASP A 9 12.45 -6.52 -18.41
N MET A 10 12.21 -6.58 -19.72
CA MET A 10 12.80 -7.60 -20.60
C MET A 10 14.30 -7.36 -20.88
N PHE A 11 14.84 -6.18 -20.58
CA PHE A 11 16.26 -5.89 -20.78
C PHE A 11 17.14 -6.41 -19.62
N HIS A 12 16.64 -6.35 -18.38
CA HIS A 12 17.43 -6.68 -17.18
C HIS A 12 17.13 -8.06 -16.56
N PHE A 13 16.24 -8.87 -17.16
CA PHE A 13 15.75 -10.13 -16.57
C PHE A 13 16.83 -11.17 -16.23
N ALA A 14 18.00 -11.13 -16.89
CA ALA A 14 19.06 -12.12 -16.70
C ALA A 14 20.10 -11.71 -15.64
N ASP A 15 20.26 -10.40 -15.38
CA ASP A 15 21.42 -9.86 -14.67
C ASP A 15 21.05 -9.04 -13.42
N ASP A 16 19.76 -8.72 -13.21
CA ASP A 16 19.31 -7.90 -12.06
C ASP A 16 18.33 -8.69 -11.15
N PRO A 17 18.66 -8.94 -9.87
CA PRO A 17 17.74 -9.58 -8.92
C PRO A 17 16.48 -8.74 -8.63
N ASP A 18 16.47 -7.44 -8.92
CA ASP A 18 15.35 -6.51 -8.69
C ASP A 18 14.61 -6.11 -9.99
N HIS A 19 14.76 -6.86 -11.09
CA HIS A 19 14.09 -6.61 -12.38
C HIS A 19 12.56 -6.73 -12.34
N GLU A 20 12.00 -7.16 -11.21
CA GLU A 20 10.57 -7.35 -11.00
C GLU A 20 10.03 -6.29 -10.05
N ILE A 21 9.04 -5.53 -10.52
CA ILE A 21 8.33 -4.56 -9.71
C ILE A 21 6.98 -5.15 -9.33
N GLU A 22 6.72 -5.25 -8.02
CA GLU A 22 5.40 -5.59 -7.50
C GLU A 22 4.47 -4.38 -7.47
N ILE A 23 3.29 -4.55 -8.07
CA ILE A 23 2.18 -3.60 -8.03
C ILE A 23 1.01 -4.27 -7.30
N PRO A 24 0.83 -4.00 -6.00
CA PRO A 24 -0.17 -4.65 -5.17
C PRO A 24 -1.56 -3.98 -5.28
N GLY A 25 -2.53 -4.50 -4.53
CA GLY A 25 -3.72 -3.72 -4.18
C GLY A 25 -4.94 -3.90 -5.09
N PHE A 26 -4.91 -4.89 -6.00
CA PHE A 26 -6.05 -5.18 -6.86
C PHE A 26 -7.05 -6.09 -6.14
N LEU A 27 -8.27 -5.60 -5.89
CA LEU A 27 -9.34 -6.39 -5.26
C LEU A 27 -9.92 -7.47 -6.19
N THR A 28 -9.83 -7.27 -7.50
CA THR A 28 -10.43 -8.15 -8.50
C THR A 28 -9.39 -8.59 -9.53
N LYS A 29 -9.59 -9.81 -10.05
CA LYS A 29 -8.77 -10.36 -11.14
C LYS A 29 -8.84 -9.46 -12.37
N GLU A 30 -10.04 -8.98 -12.68
CA GLU A 30 -10.34 -8.19 -13.87
C GLU A 30 -9.58 -6.86 -13.86
N ALA A 31 -9.53 -6.17 -12.71
CA ALA A 31 -8.77 -4.94 -12.58
C ALA A 31 -7.26 -5.16 -12.74
N ALA A 32 -6.73 -6.24 -12.15
CA ALA A 32 -5.31 -6.59 -12.26
C ALA A 32 -4.91 -6.94 -13.70
N ILE A 33 -5.75 -7.73 -14.40
CA ILE A 33 -5.54 -8.08 -15.81
C ILE A 33 -5.60 -6.83 -16.68
N GLU A 34 -6.60 -5.98 -16.49
CA GLU A 34 -6.74 -4.76 -17.28
C GLU A 34 -5.55 -3.81 -17.08
N TYR A 35 -5.08 -3.65 -15.84
CA TYR A 35 -3.85 -2.89 -15.56
C TYR A 35 -2.64 -3.48 -16.31
N ALA A 36 -2.41 -4.80 -16.21
CA ALA A 36 -1.32 -5.48 -16.89
C ALA A 36 -1.40 -5.28 -18.41
N ARG A 37 -2.60 -5.37 -19.00
CA ARG A 37 -2.83 -5.14 -20.43
C ARG A 37 -2.49 -3.72 -20.85
N ARG A 38 -2.98 -2.72 -20.13
CA ARG A 38 -2.71 -1.31 -20.45
C ARG A 38 -1.23 -0.96 -20.34
N ARG A 39 -0.54 -1.50 -19.32
CA ARG A 39 0.89 -1.29 -19.12
C ARG A 39 1.73 -1.91 -20.24
N VAL A 40 1.44 -3.14 -20.65
CA VAL A 40 2.15 -3.74 -21.79
C VAL A 40 1.79 -3.07 -23.12
N ARG A 41 0.53 -2.64 -23.32
CA ARG A 41 0.16 -1.82 -24.49
C ARG A 41 0.98 -0.52 -24.53
N ARG A 42 1.13 0.17 -23.39
CA ARG A 42 1.98 1.36 -23.29
C ARG A 42 3.42 1.05 -23.71
N SER A 43 3.99 -0.03 -23.18
CA SER A 43 5.35 -0.47 -23.54
C SER A 43 5.51 -0.76 -25.04
N VAL A 44 4.52 -1.40 -25.68
CA VAL A 44 4.52 -1.63 -27.14
C VAL A 44 4.46 -0.32 -27.92
N GLU A 45 3.58 0.61 -27.52
CA GLU A 45 3.41 1.88 -28.22
C GLU A 45 4.61 2.83 -28.08
N GLU A 46 5.34 2.79 -26.97
CA GLU A 46 6.59 3.56 -26.78
C GLU A 46 7.71 3.13 -27.75
N LEU A 47 7.68 1.86 -28.19
CA LEU A 47 8.64 1.30 -29.13
C LEU A 47 8.19 1.41 -30.59
N ARG A 48 6.91 1.71 -30.84
CA ARG A 48 6.34 1.72 -32.19
C ARG A 48 6.87 2.90 -33.01
N LYS A 49 7.36 2.61 -34.22
CA LYS A 49 7.83 3.61 -35.18
C LYS A 49 7.08 3.55 -36.52
N PRO A 50 6.86 4.69 -37.20
CA PRO A 50 6.27 4.68 -38.54
C PRO A 50 7.10 3.84 -39.52
N GLY A 51 6.43 3.00 -40.32
CA GLY A 51 7.07 2.15 -41.34
C GLY A 51 7.73 0.87 -40.82
N GLN A 52 7.70 0.63 -39.50
CA GLN A 52 8.23 -0.59 -38.89
C GLN A 52 7.31 -1.80 -39.17
N THR A 53 7.92 -2.95 -39.42
CA THR A 53 7.20 -4.23 -39.54
C THR A 53 6.79 -4.77 -38.16
N ALA A 54 5.77 -5.64 -38.14
CA ALA A 54 5.33 -6.30 -36.91
C ALA A 54 6.44 -7.15 -36.26
N GLU A 55 7.32 -7.75 -37.07
CA GLU A 55 8.46 -8.53 -36.59
C GLU A 55 9.54 -7.66 -35.95
N GLU A 56 9.89 -6.54 -36.57
CA GLU A 56 10.82 -5.58 -35.98
C GLU A 56 10.30 -5.02 -34.66
N LEU A 57 9.01 -4.69 -34.56
CA LEU A 57 8.42 -4.21 -33.29
C LEU A 57 8.45 -5.30 -32.21
N ARG A 58 8.12 -6.54 -32.57
CA ARG A 58 8.21 -7.68 -31.64
C ARG A 58 9.63 -7.87 -31.10
N ASN A 59 10.63 -7.80 -31.98
CA ASN A 59 12.03 -7.95 -31.59
C ASN A 59 12.49 -6.79 -30.68
N LEU A 60 12.08 -5.56 -30.98
CA LEU A 60 12.35 -4.42 -30.09
C LEU A 60 11.71 -4.61 -28.72
N TRP A 61 10.46 -5.06 -28.66
CA TRP A 61 9.77 -5.27 -27.39
C TRP A 61 10.40 -6.38 -26.56
N TYR A 62 10.86 -7.49 -27.16
CA TYR A 62 11.63 -8.50 -26.42
C TYR A 62 12.99 -7.99 -25.90
N THR A 63 13.51 -6.91 -26.49
CA THR A 63 14.81 -6.34 -26.10
C THR A 63 14.65 -5.24 -25.05
N PHE A 64 13.65 -4.38 -25.18
CA PHE A 64 13.52 -3.13 -24.39
C PHE A 64 12.12 -2.93 -23.80
N GLY A 65 11.21 -3.87 -24.04
CA GLY A 65 9.84 -3.79 -23.55
C GLY A 65 9.71 -4.28 -22.12
N GLU A 66 8.48 -4.22 -21.65
CA GLU A 66 8.09 -4.63 -20.32
C GLU A 66 6.91 -5.59 -20.43
N ASP A 67 6.99 -6.74 -19.75
CA ASP A 67 5.87 -7.67 -19.61
C ASP A 67 5.23 -7.54 -18.22
N CYS A 68 3.96 -7.91 -18.13
CA CYS A 68 3.24 -7.97 -16.87
C CYS A 68 2.62 -9.34 -16.66
N ARG A 69 2.71 -9.87 -15.44
CA ARG A 69 1.97 -11.05 -15.01
C ARG A 69 1.10 -10.75 -13.81
N VAL A 70 -0.08 -11.35 -13.76
CA VAL A 70 -0.98 -11.25 -12.60
C VAL A 70 -0.81 -12.49 -11.75
N VAL A 71 -0.56 -12.26 -10.47
CA VAL A 71 -0.51 -13.27 -9.43
C VAL A 71 -1.77 -13.13 -8.56
N GLY A 72 -2.45 -14.24 -8.34
CA GLY A 72 -3.58 -14.35 -7.43
C GLY A 72 -3.38 -15.49 -6.42
N PRO A 73 -4.44 -15.86 -5.69
CA PRO A 73 -4.37 -16.91 -4.66
C PRO A 73 -3.86 -18.27 -5.17
N GLU A 74 -4.10 -18.58 -6.44
CA GLU A 74 -3.72 -19.85 -7.08
C GLU A 74 -2.37 -19.78 -7.82
N GLY A 75 -1.63 -18.67 -7.68
CA GLY A 75 -0.37 -18.41 -8.39
C GLY A 75 -0.56 -17.50 -9.60
N VAL A 76 0.25 -17.69 -10.65
CA VAL A 76 0.19 -16.87 -11.86
C VAL A 76 -1.05 -17.22 -12.68
N ILE A 77 -1.96 -16.26 -12.85
CA ILE A 77 -3.25 -16.47 -13.53
C ILE A 77 -3.32 -15.82 -14.91
N TYR A 78 -2.40 -14.90 -15.22
CA TYR A 78 -2.36 -14.18 -16.48
C TYR A 78 -0.96 -13.65 -16.78
N ARG A 79 -0.59 -13.59 -18.07
CA ARG A 79 0.63 -12.94 -18.58
C ARG A 79 0.22 -12.11 -19.80
N ALA A 80 0.59 -10.84 -19.84
CA ALA A 80 0.18 -9.92 -20.91
C ALA A 80 0.87 -10.25 -22.26
N SER A 81 2.08 -10.82 -22.22
CA SER A 81 2.78 -11.32 -23.41
C SER A 81 2.00 -12.32 -24.26
N VAL A 82 0.99 -13.02 -23.73
CA VAL A 82 0.12 -13.90 -24.53
C VAL A 82 -0.73 -13.14 -25.54
N GLU A 83 -0.94 -11.83 -25.32
CA GLU A 83 -1.68 -10.92 -26.20
C GLU A 83 -0.75 -10.02 -27.04
N LEU A 84 0.57 -10.20 -26.95
CA LEU A 84 1.55 -9.31 -27.60
C LEU A 84 1.30 -9.15 -29.11
N ASP A 85 1.00 -10.24 -29.81
CA ASP A 85 0.71 -10.21 -31.25
C ASP A 85 -0.56 -9.41 -31.59
N ASP A 86 -1.55 -9.40 -30.69
CA ASP A 86 -2.73 -8.56 -30.82
C ASP A 86 -2.37 -7.08 -30.65
N PHE A 87 -1.59 -6.76 -29.62
CA PHE A 87 -1.17 -5.38 -29.32
C PHE A 87 -0.30 -4.81 -30.45
N ILE A 88 0.59 -5.61 -31.03
CA ILE A 88 1.40 -5.21 -32.19
C ILE A 88 0.52 -4.91 -33.41
N ARG A 89 -0.48 -5.76 -33.67
CA ARG A 89 -1.38 -5.64 -34.83
C ARG A 89 -2.36 -4.46 -34.70
N HIS A 90 -2.80 -4.16 -33.49
CA HIS A 90 -3.83 -3.16 -33.21
C HIS A 90 -3.29 -2.04 -32.32
N PRO A 91 -2.79 -0.94 -32.93
CA PRO A 91 -2.29 0.21 -32.17
C PRO A 91 -3.30 0.70 -31.14
N ALA A 92 -2.82 0.94 -29.93
CA ALA A 92 -3.66 1.38 -28.81
C ALA A 92 -3.87 2.91 -28.83
N THR A 93 -5.02 3.36 -28.31
CA THR A 93 -5.25 4.78 -28.02
C THR A 93 -4.54 5.17 -26.72
N PRO A 94 -4.30 6.47 -26.45
CA PRO A 94 -3.74 6.93 -25.19
C PRO A 94 -4.49 6.39 -23.96
N GLU A 95 -5.82 6.36 -23.99
CA GLU A 95 -6.67 5.87 -22.90
C GLU A 95 -6.51 4.36 -22.68
N ALA A 96 -6.30 3.59 -23.75
CA ALA A 96 -6.04 2.16 -23.69
C ALA A 96 -4.61 1.83 -23.20
N CYS A 97 -3.74 2.84 -23.11
CA CYS A 97 -2.42 2.76 -22.52
C CYS A 97 -2.37 3.37 -21.11
N ASP A 98 -3.45 4.00 -20.64
CA ASP A 98 -3.47 4.71 -19.36
C ASP A 98 -3.75 3.74 -18.20
N TYR A 99 -2.68 3.06 -17.78
CA TYR A 99 -2.68 2.15 -16.63
C TYR A 99 -2.58 2.90 -15.30
N LEU A 100 -2.02 4.11 -15.29
CA LEU A 100 -1.86 4.93 -14.07
C LEU A 100 -3.20 5.47 -13.60
N ALA A 101 -3.99 6.08 -14.50
CA ALA A 101 -5.33 6.56 -14.15
C ALA A 101 -6.26 5.43 -13.70
N LEU A 102 -6.15 4.24 -14.34
CA LEU A 102 -6.87 3.05 -13.89
C LEU A 102 -6.49 2.69 -12.45
N TYR A 103 -5.19 2.61 -12.15
CA TYR A 103 -4.70 2.21 -10.85
C TYR A 103 -5.09 3.20 -9.76
N GLU A 104 -4.97 4.50 -10.02
CA GLU A 104 -5.41 5.55 -9.10
C GLU A 104 -6.91 5.50 -8.80
N SER A 105 -7.73 5.13 -9.80
CA SER A 105 -9.18 5.00 -9.62
C SER A 105 -9.59 3.83 -8.71
N LEU A 106 -8.67 2.89 -8.43
CA LEU A 106 -8.95 1.76 -7.54
C LEU A 106 -9.05 2.17 -6.07
N LEU A 107 -8.42 3.30 -5.69
CA LEU A 107 -8.48 3.80 -4.33
C LEU A 107 -9.68 4.74 -4.20
N PRO A 108 -10.62 4.49 -3.27
CA PRO A 108 -11.73 5.41 -3.02
C PRO A 108 -11.23 6.84 -2.76
N GLU A 109 -11.90 7.84 -3.33
CA GLU A 109 -11.49 9.25 -3.20
C GLU A 109 -11.51 9.74 -1.74
N ASP A 110 -12.43 9.21 -0.95
CA ASP A 110 -12.61 9.51 0.47
C ASP A 110 -11.81 8.58 1.39
N PHE A 111 -10.89 7.77 0.84
CA PHE A 111 -10.10 6.85 1.64
C PHE A 111 -9.30 7.59 2.72
N ALA A 112 -9.60 7.30 3.98
CA ALA A 112 -8.92 7.84 5.14
C ALA A 112 -8.72 6.73 6.19
N LEU A 113 -7.66 6.84 6.98
CA LEU A 113 -7.34 5.85 8.00
C LEU A 113 -6.73 6.52 9.22
N THR A 114 -7.32 6.30 10.39
CA THR A 114 -6.69 6.58 11.68
C THR A 114 -6.37 5.28 12.37
N CYS A 115 -5.13 5.12 12.80
CA CYS A 115 -4.64 3.98 13.52
C CYS A 115 -4.11 4.45 14.86
N GLU A 116 -4.51 3.81 15.95
CA GLU A 116 -3.85 3.95 17.25
C GLU A 116 -3.29 2.59 17.64
N TRP A 117 -2.03 2.59 18.06
CA TRP A 117 -1.34 1.42 18.57
C TRP A 117 -0.78 1.76 19.94
N ALA A 118 -1.00 0.87 20.90
CA ALA A 118 -0.41 0.96 22.22
C ALA A 118 0.33 -0.33 22.55
N ALA A 119 1.55 -0.19 23.04
CA ALA A 119 2.30 -1.30 23.62
C ALA A 119 1.46 -1.92 24.75
N GLY A 120 1.58 -3.24 24.92
CA GLY A 120 1.00 -3.89 26.10
C GLY A 120 1.59 -3.31 27.39
N ALA A 121 0.87 -3.46 28.50
CA ALA A 121 1.35 -2.99 29.80
C ALA A 121 2.74 -3.56 30.12
N MET A 122 3.76 -2.72 30.03
CA MET A 122 5.15 -3.03 30.34
C MET A 122 5.70 -2.02 31.36
N PRO A 123 6.68 -2.41 32.20
CA PRO A 123 7.38 -1.43 33.02
C PRO A 123 8.10 -0.41 32.12
N PRO A 124 8.18 0.87 32.54
CA PRO A 124 9.08 1.82 31.91
C PRO A 124 10.51 1.24 31.86
N PRO A 125 11.32 1.55 30.82
CA PRO A 125 11.10 2.50 29.73
C PRO A 125 10.41 1.90 28.49
N HIS A 126 9.91 0.66 28.58
CA HIS A 126 9.59 -0.12 27.38
C HIS A 126 8.25 0.24 26.73
N HIS A 127 7.35 0.91 27.47
CA HIS A 127 6.05 1.36 26.94
C HIS A 127 6.20 2.49 25.93
N TYR A 128 5.37 2.50 24.90
CA TYR A 128 5.20 3.60 23.96
C TYR A 128 3.90 3.43 23.20
N GLU A 129 3.39 4.53 22.66
CA GLU A 129 2.16 4.57 21.89
C GLU A 129 2.36 5.44 20.66
N TYR A 130 1.62 5.14 19.59
CA TYR A 130 1.57 6.03 18.43
C TYR A 130 0.20 6.03 17.79
N ARG A 131 -0.10 7.16 17.15
CA ARG A 131 -1.28 7.35 16.31
C ARG A 131 -0.81 7.74 14.91
N ILE A 132 -1.28 7.04 13.88
CA ILE A 132 -1.06 7.39 12.48
C ILE A 132 -2.41 7.82 11.91
N ALA A 133 -2.50 9.05 11.41
CA ALA A 133 -3.69 9.58 10.75
C ALA A 133 -3.37 9.86 9.28
N LEU A 134 -4.15 9.31 8.37
CA LEU A 134 -4.03 9.46 6.93
C LEU A 134 -5.31 10.07 6.38
N HIS A 135 -5.14 11.13 5.59
CA HIS A 135 -6.25 11.88 5.01
C HIS A 135 -6.04 12.02 3.50
N PRO A 136 -7.13 12.07 2.71
CA PRO A 136 -7.06 12.42 1.29
C PRO A 136 -6.23 13.68 1.07
N TYR A 137 -5.31 13.59 0.12
CA TYR A 137 -4.48 14.71 -0.31
C TYR A 137 -4.67 14.92 -1.80
N GLU A 138 -5.02 16.15 -2.16
CA GLU A 138 -5.09 16.58 -3.54
C GLU A 138 -3.77 17.29 -3.86
N PRO A 139 -2.91 16.68 -4.70
CA PRO A 139 -1.65 17.31 -5.08
C PRO A 139 -1.90 18.59 -5.88
N PRO A 140 -1.02 19.60 -5.80
CA PRO A 140 -1.09 20.78 -6.64
C PRO A 140 -1.13 20.41 -8.12
N PRO A 141 -1.84 21.19 -8.96
CA PRO A 141 -2.05 20.88 -10.39
C PRO A 141 -0.75 20.78 -11.20
N ASP A 142 0.36 21.33 -10.72
CA ASP A 142 1.66 21.37 -11.39
C ASP A 142 2.63 20.28 -10.91
N THR A 143 2.14 19.22 -10.25
CA THR A 143 3.00 18.13 -9.74
C THR A 143 3.42 17.21 -10.90
N ASP A 144 4.71 17.24 -11.25
CA ASP A 144 5.32 16.43 -12.33
C ASP A 144 5.72 15.02 -11.84
N GLU A 145 4.87 14.39 -11.04
CA GLU A 145 5.05 13.01 -10.59
C GLU A 145 4.08 12.09 -11.32
N ALA A 146 4.57 10.97 -11.86
CA ALA A 146 3.73 10.00 -12.57
C ALA A 146 2.66 9.36 -11.67
N LEU A 147 2.92 9.26 -10.37
CA LEU A 147 1.97 8.83 -9.34
C LEU A 147 2.14 9.76 -8.13
N PRO A 148 1.44 10.91 -8.09
CA PRO A 148 1.57 11.83 -6.98
C PRO A 148 1.06 11.18 -5.69
N PRO A 149 1.49 11.67 -4.52
CA PRO A 149 0.95 11.20 -3.25
C PRO A 149 -0.56 11.42 -3.19
N ARG A 150 -1.28 10.42 -2.67
CA ARG A 150 -2.74 10.43 -2.54
C ARG A 150 -3.20 10.75 -1.13
N LEU A 151 -2.32 10.53 -0.16
CA LEU A 151 -2.62 10.73 1.25
C LEU A 151 -1.55 11.61 1.89
N HIS A 152 -2.03 12.52 2.74
CA HIS A 152 -1.21 13.22 3.70
C HIS A 152 -1.34 12.51 5.05
N GLY A 153 -0.19 12.16 5.62
CA GLY A 153 -0.08 11.43 6.88
C GLY A 153 0.47 12.30 8.00
N GLU A 154 -0.04 12.07 9.20
CA GLU A 154 0.50 12.57 10.45
C GLU A 154 0.76 11.38 11.38
N ILE A 155 1.93 11.35 12.02
CA ILE A 155 2.19 10.45 13.14
C ILE A 155 2.34 11.25 14.43
N THR A 156 1.55 10.89 15.44
CA THR A 156 1.71 11.33 16.82
C THR A 156 2.37 10.20 17.62
N PHE A 157 3.41 10.50 18.41
CA PHE A 157 4.20 9.51 19.13
C PHE A 157 4.37 9.89 20.60
N TRP A 158 4.10 8.95 21.50
CA TRP A 158 4.32 9.06 22.94
C TRP A 158 5.42 8.06 23.35
N PRO A 159 6.56 8.54 23.88
CA PRO A 159 7.70 7.68 24.19
C PRO A 159 7.56 6.84 25.47
N ASP A 160 6.50 7.08 26.24
CA ASP A 160 6.17 6.42 27.51
C ASP A 160 4.65 6.51 27.74
N TYR A 161 4.15 6.03 28.87
CA TYR A 161 2.74 6.16 29.24
C TYR A 161 2.28 7.63 29.18
N PRO A 162 1.23 7.97 28.42
CA PRO A 162 0.75 9.33 28.31
C PRO A 162 0.50 9.98 29.69
N GLY A 163 1.12 11.13 29.93
CA GLY A 163 1.07 11.83 31.20
C GLY A 163 1.53 13.28 31.06
N ALA A 164 1.35 14.10 32.10
CA ALA A 164 1.63 15.53 32.05
C ALA A 164 3.10 15.86 31.69
N ASP A 165 4.04 14.99 32.09
CA ASP A 165 5.49 15.19 31.91
C ASP A 165 6.07 14.37 30.74
N VAL A 166 5.21 13.69 29.96
CA VAL A 166 5.64 12.89 28.81
C VAL A 166 5.48 13.71 27.54
N PRO A 167 6.56 13.96 26.78
CA PRO A 167 6.47 14.77 25.59
C PRO A 167 5.68 14.05 24.50
N VAL A 168 5.03 14.85 23.64
CA VAL A 168 4.33 14.36 22.45
C VAL A 168 5.08 14.83 21.22
N TRP A 169 5.43 13.92 20.32
CA TRP A 169 6.10 14.26 19.07
C TRP A 169 5.17 14.05 17.90
N GLN A 170 5.19 14.99 16.96
CA GLN A 170 4.40 14.94 15.74
C GLN A 170 5.32 15.11 14.52
N GLU A 171 5.08 14.30 13.49
CA GLU A 171 5.75 14.39 12.19
C GLU A 171 4.69 14.20 11.10
N THR A 172 4.88 14.86 9.95
CA THR A 172 4.00 14.71 8.78
C THR A 172 4.75 14.04 7.63
N PHE A 173 4.02 13.38 6.74
CA PHE A 173 4.56 12.68 5.58
C PHE A 173 3.51 12.54 4.49
N PHE A 174 3.93 12.06 3.32
CA PHE A 174 3.04 11.74 2.20
C PHE A 174 3.09 10.25 1.90
N VAL A 175 1.97 9.70 1.42
CA VAL A 175 1.88 8.29 1.04
C VAL A 175 1.46 8.16 -0.41
N GLY A 176 2.22 7.37 -1.16
CA GLY A 176 1.94 7.05 -2.56
C GLY A 176 0.78 6.07 -2.74
N THR A 177 0.26 6.03 -3.97
CA THR A 177 -0.84 5.15 -4.40
C THR A 177 -0.59 3.67 -4.09
N PRO A 178 0.59 3.07 -4.37
CA PRO A 178 0.78 1.64 -4.14
C PRO A 178 0.66 1.20 -2.67
N ALA A 179 1.22 1.97 -1.73
CA ALA A 179 1.12 1.66 -0.30
C ALA A 179 -0.33 1.80 0.20
N SER A 180 -1.02 2.84 -0.28
CA SER A 180 -2.43 3.10 0.04
C SER A 180 -3.35 1.97 -0.43
N LEU A 181 -3.19 1.54 -1.68
CA LEU A 181 -3.95 0.42 -2.25
C LEU A 181 -3.63 -0.91 -1.60
N ARG A 182 -2.37 -1.15 -1.22
CA ARG A 182 -1.99 -2.35 -0.46
C ARG A 182 -2.76 -2.44 0.85
N VAL A 183 -2.76 -1.37 1.65
CA VAL A 183 -3.49 -1.35 2.93
C VAL A 183 -4.99 -1.47 2.72
N TYR A 184 -5.56 -0.74 1.77
CA TYR A 184 -6.99 -0.84 1.44
C TYR A 184 -7.39 -2.27 1.04
N ALA A 185 -6.58 -2.93 0.20
CA ALA A 185 -6.83 -4.30 -0.23
C ALA A 185 -6.70 -5.33 0.91
N LEU A 186 -5.71 -5.17 1.78
CA LEU A 186 -5.57 -6.01 2.98
C LEU A 186 -6.76 -5.84 3.93
N LEU A 187 -7.26 -4.61 4.10
CA LEU A 187 -8.44 -4.36 4.93
C LEU A 187 -9.69 -5.04 4.37
N ALA A 188 -9.89 -4.98 3.05
CA ALA A 188 -10.97 -5.68 2.38
C ALA A 188 -10.85 -7.21 2.50
N GLU A 189 -9.63 -7.73 2.29
CA GLU A 189 -9.34 -9.16 2.39
C GLU A 189 -9.59 -9.72 3.80
N GLY A 190 -9.21 -8.98 4.83
CA GLY A 190 -9.48 -9.36 6.22
C GLY A 190 -10.97 -9.27 6.61
N GLY A 191 -11.84 -8.83 5.70
CA GLY A 191 -13.27 -8.66 5.95
C GLY A 191 -13.60 -7.45 6.83
N PHE A 192 -12.64 -6.56 7.09
CA PHE A 192 -12.82 -5.40 7.96
C PHE A 192 -13.73 -4.33 7.36
N LEU A 193 -13.90 -4.34 6.03
CA LEU A 193 -14.75 -3.41 5.29
C LEU A 193 -16.12 -4.00 4.93
N ALA A 194 -16.45 -5.20 5.43
CA ALA A 194 -17.77 -5.81 5.20
C ALA A 194 -18.86 -5.15 6.08
N GLU A 195 -20.13 -5.31 5.69
CA GLU A 195 -21.26 -4.87 6.51
C GLU A 195 -21.50 -5.84 7.68
N GLY A 196 -21.70 -5.32 8.89
CA GLY A 196 -22.11 -6.12 10.06
C GLY A 196 -20.99 -6.89 10.78
N THR A 197 -19.72 -6.67 10.44
CA THR A 197 -18.55 -7.43 10.95
C THR A 197 -18.06 -7.04 12.35
N HIS A 198 -18.80 -6.22 13.10
CA HIS A 198 -18.40 -5.82 14.45
C HIS A 198 -19.34 -6.42 15.49
N PRO A 199 -19.01 -7.62 16.02
CA PRO A 199 -19.78 -8.20 17.12
C PRO A 199 -19.75 -7.29 18.36
N GLU A 200 -20.82 -7.34 19.15
CA GLU A 200 -20.84 -6.76 20.49
C GLU A 200 -19.69 -7.33 21.34
N ALA A 201 -19.09 -6.46 22.15
CA ALA A 201 -17.88 -6.72 22.95
C ALA A 201 -17.88 -8.12 23.60
N GLY A 202 -17.03 -9.01 23.08
CA GLY A 202 -16.61 -10.22 23.80
C GLY A 202 -15.63 -9.86 24.92
N ALA A 203 -15.41 -10.79 25.85
CA ALA A 203 -14.51 -10.58 26.98
C ALA A 203 -13.12 -10.11 26.49
N THR A 204 -12.78 -8.87 26.83
CA THR A 204 -11.51 -8.23 26.49
C THR A 204 -10.36 -9.10 27.03
N PRO A 205 -9.47 -9.62 26.17
CA PRO A 205 -8.24 -10.22 26.64
C PRO A 205 -7.46 -9.16 27.43
N VAL A 206 -7.19 -9.44 28.71
CA VAL A 206 -6.37 -8.57 29.55
C VAL A 206 -4.90 -8.90 29.29
N GLY A 207 -4.19 -7.99 28.63
CA GLY A 207 -2.75 -8.08 28.37
C GLY A 207 -2.40 -8.22 26.88
N GLY A 208 -1.33 -7.53 26.46
CA GLY A 208 -0.83 -7.51 25.08
C GLY A 208 -1.01 -6.17 24.38
N GLU A 209 -0.42 -6.03 23.21
CA GLU A 209 -0.59 -4.84 22.36
C GLU A 209 -2.05 -4.66 21.93
N THR A 210 -2.47 -3.40 21.82
CA THR A 210 -3.82 -3.05 21.40
C THR A 210 -3.77 -2.14 20.18
N VAL A 211 -4.74 -2.33 19.29
CA VAL A 211 -4.84 -1.59 18.03
C VAL A 211 -6.29 -1.19 17.81
N SER A 212 -6.49 0.09 17.49
CA SER A 212 -7.73 0.63 16.96
C SER A 212 -7.48 1.14 15.54
N LEU A 213 -8.39 0.84 14.61
CA LEU A 213 -8.42 1.47 13.29
C LEU A 213 -9.80 2.09 13.09
N ASP A 214 -9.82 3.34 12.61
CA ASP A 214 -11.00 3.98 12.05
C ASP A 214 -10.72 4.21 10.56
N VAL A 215 -11.47 3.52 9.70
CA VAL A 215 -11.25 3.53 8.25
C VAL A 215 -12.46 4.17 7.58
N THR A 216 -12.25 5.13 6.69
CA THR A 216 -13.31 5.70 5.85
C THR A 216 -13.04 5.34 4.40
N ALA A 217 -14.06 4.89 3.68
CA ALA A 217 -14.03 4.61 2.26
C ALA A 217 -15.46 4.46 1.71
N GLN A 218 -15.69 4.88 0.46
CA GLN A 218 -16.97 4.71 -0.23
C GLN A 218 -18.17 5.29 0.55
N GLY A 219 -17.96 6.42 1.22
CA GLY A 219 -18.95 7.13 2.02
C GLY A 219 -19.28 6.48 3.36
N ARG A 220 -18.47 5.53 3.84
CA ARG A 220 -18.71 4.75 5.07
C ARG A 220 -17.48 4.76 5.96
N THR A 221 -17.72 4.65 7.27
CA THR A 221 -16.66 4.55 8.29
C THR A 221 -16.80 3.25 9.07
N TRP A 222 -15.70 2.50 9.20
CA TRP A 222 -15.59 1.28 9.99
C TRP A 222 -14.71 1.51 11.21
N HIS A 223 -15.16 1.00 12.35
CA HIS A 223 -14.46 1.10 13.63
C HIS A 223 -13.97 -0.28 14.06
N ILE A 224 -12.69 -0.54 13.82
CA ILE A 224 -12.06 -1.83 14.08
C ILE A 224 -11.30 -1.72 15.39
N ARG A 225 -11.50 -2.68 16.30
CA ARG A 225 -10.78 -2.74 17.58
C ARG A 225 -10.26 -4.15 17.75
N SER A 226 -8.94 -4.32 17.90
CA SER A 226 -8.31 -5.65 17.94
C SER A 226 -8.84 -6.54 19.07
N THR A 227 -9.35 -5.94 20.14
CA THR A 227 -9.97 -6.60 21.30
C THR A 227 -11.35 -7.20 21.02
N HIS A 228 -12.06 -6.72 20.01
CA HIS A 228 -13.41 -7.19 19.65
C HIS A 228 -13.39 -8.19 18.48
N LEU A 229 -12.22 -8.45 17.90
CA LEU A 229 -12.08 -9.33 16.76
C LEU A 229 -11.98 -10.81 17.16
N PRO A 230 -12.54 -11.73 16.35
CA PRO A 230 -12.21 -13.15 16.44
C PRO A 230 -10.70 -13.40 16.34
N PRO A 231 -10.16 -14.48 16.94
CA PRO A 231 -8.71 -14.73 16.97
C PRO A 231 -8.02 -14.69 15.60
N GLU A 232 -8.63 -15.26 14.56
CA GLU A 232 -8.08 -15.29 13.20
C GLU A 232 -8.00 -13.89 12.58
N GLN A 233 -9.08 -13.10 12.67
CA GLN A 233 -9.09 -11.71 12.19
C GLN A 233 -8.14 -10.83 13.01
N ARG A 234 -8.04 -11.06 14.32
CA ARG A 234 -7.09 -10.36 15.19
C ARG A 234 -5.64 -10.66 14.77
N ALA A 235 -5.30 -11.91 14.52
CA ALA A 235 -3.98 -12.29 14.02
C ALA A 235 -3.69 -11.65 12.67
N PHE A 236 -4.63 -11.71 11.72
CA PHE A 236 -4.46 -11.06 10.41
C PHE A 236 -4.29 -9.53 10.53
N LEU A 237 -5.05 -8.87 11.40
CA LEU A 237 -4.88 -7.43 11.67
C LEU A 237 -3.46 -7.13 12.17
N LEU A 238 -3.00 -7.84 13.21
CA LEU A 238 -1.72 -7.54 13.87
C LEU A 238 -0.50 -7.98 13.05
N GLU A 239 -0.58 -9.11 12.35
CA GLU A 239 0.56 -9.71 11.66
C GLU A 239 0.67 -9.32 10.18
N VAL A 240 -0.43 -8.85 9.57
CA VAL A 240 -0.46 -8.52 8.12
C VAL A 240 -0.82 -7.06 7.88
N VAL A 241 -1.95 -6.58 8.42
CA VAL A 241 -2.41 -5.20 8.16
C VAL A 241 -1.52 -4.17 8.85
N MET A 242 -1.21 -4.37 10.13
CA MET A 242 -0.46 -3.40 10.92
C MET A 242 0.97 -3.16 10.44
N PRO A 243 1.74 -4.19 10.03
CA PRO A 243 3.03 -3.98 9.36
C PRO A 243 2.89 -3.14 8.09
N ALA A 244 1.86 -3.36 7.27
CA ALA A 244 1.62 -2.58 6.07
C ALA A 244 1.26 -1.12 6.39
N VAL A 245 0.43 -0.86 7.41
CA VAL A 245 0.13 0.50 7.90
C VAL A 245 1.41 1.18 8.42
N ARG A 246 2.24 0.48 9.20
CA ARG A 246 3.51 1.01 9.71
C ARG A 246 4.48 1.38 8.58
N GLN A 247 4.51 0.59 7.50
CA GLN A 247 5.32 0.85 6.31
C GLN A 247 4.86 2.07 5.50
N MET A 248 3.64 2.59 5.73
CA MET A 248 3.19 3.84 5.09
C MET A 248 3.93 5.07 5.66
N VAL A 249 4.42 4.99 6.90
CA VAL A 249 5.25 6.03 7.50
C VAL A 249 6.69 5.83 7.01
N PRO A 250 7.34 6.85 6.39
CA PRO A 250 8.69 6.70 5.87
C PRO A 250 9.70 6.28 6.95
N THR A 251 10.65 5.41 6.61
CA THR A 251 11.70 4.93 7.53
C THR A 251 12.43 6.07 8.22
N ALA A 252 12.75 7.15 7.50
CA ALA A 252 13.42 8.32 8.07
C ALA A 252 12.59 9.03 9.17
N VAL A 253 11.25 8.96 9.11
CA VAL A 253 10.38 9.48 10.18
C VAL A 253 10.49 8.60 11.42
N TRP A 254 10.42 7.28 11.26
CA TRP A 254 10.62 6.34 12.36
C TRP A 254 11.98 6.49 13.03
N GLU A 255 13.05 6.57 12.25
CA GLU A 255 14.43 6.74 12.76
C GLU A 255 14.55 8.01 13.61
N ARG A 256 13.93 9.13 13.20
CA ARG A 256 13.91 10.37 13.99
C ARG A 256 13.14 10.20 15.30
N LEU A 257 11.96 9.57 15.28
CA LEU A 257 11.15 9.34 16.48
C LEU A 257 11.85 8.39 17.47
N GLU A 258 12.47 7.33 16.98
CA GLU A 258 13.21 6.36 17.78
C GLU A 258 14.51 6.97 18.35
N ALA A 259 15.20 7.82 17.60
CA ALA A 259 16.33 8.60 18.11
C ALA A 259 15.91 9.56 19.24
N ARG A 260 14.78 10.27 19.08
CA ARG A 260 14.20 11.12 20.14
C ARG A 260 13.83 10.30 21.37
N ARG A 261 13.27 9.10 21.20
CA ARG A 261 12.93 8.19 22.30
C ARG A 261 14.14 7.74 23.10
N ARG A 262 15.23 7.33 22.43
CA ARG A 262 16.47 6.96 23.13
C ARG A 262 17.01 8.12 23.97
N ALA A 263 17.09 9.31 23.39
CA ALA A 263 17.55 10.50 24.10
C ALA A 263 16.67 10.88 25.31
N TYR A 264 15.34 10.70 25.18
CA TYR A 264 14.40 10.91 26.30
C TYR A 264 14.69 10.00 27.49
N HIS A 265 14.96 8.70 27.26
CA HIS A 265 15.26 7.78 28.36
C HIS A 265 16.67 7.98 28.93
N GLU A 266 17.69 8.22 28.09
CA GLU A 266 19.04 8.55 28.55
C GLU A 266 19.05 9.79 29.47
N GLY A 267 18.25 10.80 29.15
CA GLY A 267 18.11 12.00 29.98
C GLY A 267 17.46 11.72 31.34
N ARG A 268 16.55 10.74 31.45
CA ARG A 268 15.86 10.38 32.69
C ARG A 268 16.65 9.41 33.57
N GLU A 269 17.56 8.62 33.00
CA GLU A 269 18.49 7.78 33.77
C GLU A 269 19.63 8.60 34.42
N ALA A 270 19.86 9.82 33.94
CA ALA A 270 20.90 10.72 34.43
C ALA A 270 20.44 11.67 35.57
N GLU A 271 19.13 11.73 35.87
CA GLU A 271 18.51 12.51 36.96
C GLU A 271 18.33 11.68 38.24
#